data_AF-A0ABD0P7P2-F1
#
_entry.id   AF-A0ABD0P7P2-F1
#
_cell.length_a   1.000
_cell.length_b   1.000
_cell.length_c   1.000
_cell.angle_alpha   90.00
_cell.angle_beta   90.00
_cell.angle_gamma   90.00
#
_symmetry.space_group_name_H-M   'P 1'
#
loop_
_entity.id
_entity.type
_entity.pdbx_description
1 polymer ?
#
loop_
_entity_poly.entity_id
_entity_poly.type
_entity_poly.pdbx_seq_one_letter_code
_entity_poly.pdbx_strand_id
1 'polypeptide(L)'
;GDMELGHTFLKTMREKTDRAMTFLEEPEAEQLKEEVDTRLSQLEALIRALRSELSATEKSIQLSKDFLDKYKTQTQWLTETKSLLASPVEPKAELYQKKAQLAKYKTIQQTIQSHESAVKSVIEKGDALLETIRDPSISENISKLKADYQDLTNDAK
;
A
#
# COMPACT_ATOMS: atom_id res chain seq x y z
N GLY A 1 22.18 13.71 -3.83
CA GLY A 1 21.18 12.95 -4.61
C GLY A 1 20.80 13.75 -5.85
N ASP A 2 20.15 13.12 -6.82
CA ASP A 2 19.91 13.71 -8.15
C ASP A 2 19.13 15.03 -8.12
N MET A 3 18.30 15.25 -7.11
CA MET A 3 17.57 16.50 -6.91
C MET A 3 18.47 17.69 -6.54
N GLU A 4 19.49 17.46 -5.72
CA GLU A 4 20.49 18.48 -5.37
C GLU A 4 21.33 18.87 -6.60
N LEU A 5 21.62 17.90 -7.47
CA LEU A 5 22.27 18.15 -8.75
C LEU A 5 21.39 19.02 -9.66
N GLY A 6 20.08 18.74 -9.73
CA GLY A 6 19.11 19.55 -10.48
C GLY A 6 19.03 20.99 -9.98
N HIS A 7 18.93 21.20 -8.67
CA HIS A 7 18.93 22.55 -8.08
C HIS A 7 20.22 23.31 -8.35
N THR A 8 21.37 22.65 -8.21
CA THR A 8 22.68 23.23 -8.51
C THR A 8 22.78 23.62 -9.98
N PHE A 9 22.32 22.75 -10.89
CA PHE A 9 22.29 23.03 -12.32
C PHE A 9 21.45 24.28 -12.65
N LEU A 10 20.23 24.39 -12.12
CA LEU A 10 19.36 25.55 -12.34
C LEU A 10 20.01 26.85 -11.85
N LYS A 11 20.64 26.81 -10.67
CA LYS A 11 21.37 27.96 -10.12
C LYS A 11 22.53 28.37 -11.04
N THR A 12 23.36 27.43 -11.45
CA THR A 12 24.49 27.70 -12.35
C THR A 12 24.03 28.22 -13.71
N MET A 13 22.92 27.73 -14.24
CA MET A 13 22.36 28.21 -15.51
C MET A 13 21.89 29.67 -15.41
N ARG A 14 21.25 30.06 -14.30
CA ARG A 14 20.90 31.47 -14.04
C ARG A 14 22.13 32.37 -13.98
N GLU A 15 23.12 32.00 -13.16
CA GLU A 15 24.37 32.77 -13.01
C GLU A 15 25.13 32.94 -14.33
N LYS A 16 25.16 31.90 -15.16
CA LYS A 16 25.78 31.97 -16.49
C LYS A 16 25.01 32.86 -17.45
N THR A 17 23.68 32.87 -17.37
CA THR A 17 22.82 33.72 -18.20
C THR A 17 22.99 35.18 -17.81
N ASP A 18 22.97 35.49 -16.50
CA ASP A 18 23.24 36.83 -15.96
C ASP A 18 24.58 37.37 -16.45
N ARG A 19 25.62 36.51 -16.42
CA ARG A 19 26.94 36.88 -16.92
C ARG A 19 26.98 37.04 -18.44
N ALA A 20 26.27 36.23 -19.21
CA ALA A 20 26.26 36.35 -20.67
C ALA A 20 25.58 37.65 -21.12
N MET A 21 24.49 38.04 -20.45
CA MET A 21 23.75 39.27 -20.75
C MET A 21 24.61 40.53 -20.65
N THR A 22 25.66 40.57 -19.81
CA THR A 22 26.54 41.75 -19.71
C THR A 22 27.41 42.00 -20.93
N PHE A 23 27.47 41.06 -21.88
CA PHE A 23 28.28 41.15 -23.11
C PHE A 23 27.43 41.24 -24.39
N LEU A 24 26.10 41.28 -24.27
CA LEU A 24 25.16 41.34 -25.39
C LEU A 24 24.53 42.73 -25.52
N GLU A 25 24.09 43.08 -26.72
CA GLU A 25 23.22 44.24 -26.94
C GLU A 25 21.81 43.97 -26.35
N GLU A 26 21.06 45.03 -26.05
CA GLU A 26 19.78 44.96 -25.32
C GLU A 26 18.75 43.98 -25.92
N PRO A 27 18.51 43.95 -27.26
CA PRO A 27 17.52 43.02 -27.82
C PRO A 27 17.96 41.55 -27.75
N GLU A 28 19.25 41.26 -27.96
CA GLU A 28 19.81 39.91 -27.83
C GLU A 28 19.84 39.43 -26.38
N ALA A 29 20.12 40.33 -25.43
CA ALA A 29 20.09 40.03 -24.00
C ALA A 29 18.68 39.67 -23.52
N GLU A 30 17.66 40.44 -23.93
CA GLU A 30 16.27 40.15 -23.55
C GLU A 30 15.75 38.87 -24.21
N GLN A 31 16.11 38.61 -25.48
CA GLN A 31 15.76 37.35 -26.14
C GLN A 31 16.38 36.14 -25.43
N LEU A 32 17.67 36.21 -25.07
CA LEU A 32 18.36 35.14 -24.33
C LEU A 32 17.68 34.91 -22.97
N LYS A 33 17.35 35.98 -22.26
CA LYS A 33 16.69 35.93 -20.96
C LYS A 33 15.32 35.25 -21.05
N GLU A 34 14.48 35.63 -22.01
CA GLU A 34 13.15 35.03 -22.19
C GLU A 34 13.24 33.53 -22.51
N GLU A 35 14.17 33.13 -23.38
CA GLU A 35 14.37 31.72 -23.69
C GLU A 35 14.84 30.94 -22.46
N VAL A 36 15.83 31.46 -21.73
CA VAL A 36 16.35 30.81 -20.52
C VAL A 36 15.27 30.73 -19.44
N ASP A 37 14.53 31.80 -19.17
CA ASP A 37 13.46 31.82 -18.16
C ASP A 37 12.36 30.81 -18.48
N THR A 38 11.99 30.71 -19.76
CA THR A 38 11.04 29.70 -20.24
C THR A 38 11.55 28.29 -19.96
N ARG A 39 12.81 27.98 -20.31
CA ARG A 39 13.40 26.65 -20.11
C ARG A 39 13.58 26.32 -18.62
N LEU A 40 14.02 27.28 -17.81
CA LEU A 40 14.16 27.11 -16.37
C LEU A 40 12.80 26.84 -15.71
N SER A 41 11.76 27.57 -16.10
CA SER A 41 10.39 27.34 -15.61
C SER A 41 9.88 25.94 -15.94
N GLN A 42 10.16 25.45 -17.15
CA GLN A 42 9.83 24.09 -17.58
C GLN A 42 10.59 23.03 -16.75
N LEU A 43 11.90 23.22 -16.55
CA LEU A 43 12.71 22.31 -15.73
C LEU A 43 12.23 22.26 -14.28
N GLU A 44 11.92 23.41 -13.68
CA GLU A 44 11.37 23.46 -12.33
C GLU A 44 10.02 22.74 -12.21
N ALA A 45 9.15 22.87 -13.22
CA ALA A 45 7.89 22.14 -13.26
C ALA A 45 8.10 20.62 -13.34
N LEU A 46 9.05 20.16 -14.17
CA LEU A 46 9.41 18.74 -14.28
C LEU A 46 9.98 18.18 -12.98
N ILE A 47 10.87 18.93 -12.31
CA ILE A 47 11.44 18.54 -11.01
C ILE A 47 10.34 18.39 -9.96
N ARG A 48 9.38 19.33 -9.91
CA ARG A 48 8.22 19.24 -9.00
C ARG A 48 7.34 18.03 -9.31
N ALA A 49 7.05 17.78 -10.58
CA ALA A 49 6.26 16.62 -11.01
C ALA A 49 6.95 15.30 -10.65
N LEU A 50 8.25 15.17 -10.95
CA LEU A 50 9.04 13.97 -10.62
C LEU A 50 9.06 13.71 -9.11
N ARG A 51 9.23 14.75 -8.28
CA ARG A 51 9.18 14.61 -6.83
C ARG A 51 7.81 14.12 -6.34
N SER A 52 6.74 14.65 -6.91
CA SER A 52 5.38 14.25 -6.58
C SER A 52 5.14 12.78 -6.95
N GLU A 53 5.56 12.37 -8.14
CA GLU A 53 5.41 11.00 -8.64
C GLU A 53 6.23 10.00 -7.81
N LEU A 54 7.48 10.36 -7.47
CA LEU A 54 8.33 9.55 -6.60
C LEU A 54 7.66 9.34 -5.23
N SER A 55 7.19 10.41 -4.60
CA SER A 55 6.52 10.33 -3.30
C SER A 55 5.22 9.52 -3.36
N ALA A 56 4.44 9.66 -4.44
CA ALA A 56 3.23 8.87 -4.64
C ALA A 56 3.55 7.38 -4.81
N THR A 57 4.59 7.06 -5.58
CA THR A 57 5.06 5.69 -5.80
C THR A 57 5.58 5.06 -4.51
N GLU A 58 6.41 5.75 -3.74
CA GLU A 58 6.91 5.29 -2.44
C GLU A 58 5.76 5.00 -1.47
N LYS A 59 4.77 5.90 -1.41
CA LYS A 59 3.57 5.71 -0.59
C LYS A 59 2.78 4.48 -1.04
N SER A 60 2.59 4.31 -2.34
CA SER A 60 1.91 3.16 -2.95
C SER A 60 2.59 1.83 -2.62
N ILE A 61 3.93 1.78 -2.71
CA ILE A 61 4.74 0.63 -2.32
C ILE A 61 4.54 0.31 -0.83
N GLN A 62 4.60 1.33 0.04
CA GLN A 62 4.46 1.13 1.48
C GLN A 62 3.06 0.61 1.87
N LEU A 63 2.01 1.14 1.24
CA LEU A 63 0.64 0.68 1.44
C LEU A 63 0.46 -0.76 0.93
N SER A 64 1.02 -1.09 -0.23
CA SER A 64 0.97 -2.44 -0.81
C SER A 64 1.64 -3.47 0.10
N LYS A 65 2.80 -3.11 0.67
CA LYS A 65 3.50 -3.96 1.63
C LYS A 65 2.66 -4.20 2.90
N ASP A 66 2.09 -3.15 3.49
CA ASP A 66 1.25 -3.26 4.69
C ASP A 66 -0.02 -4.10 4.42
N PHE A 67 -0.64 -3.96 3.24
CA PHE A 67 -1.72 -4.84 2.82
C PHE A 67 -1.29 -6.31 2.76
N LEU A 68 -0.19 -6.61 2.04
CA LEU A 68 0.29 -7.98 1.87
C LEU A 68 0.68 -8.62 3.21
N ASP A 69 1.35 -7.89 4.09
CA ASP A 69 1.75 -8.38 5.41
C ASP A 69 0.51 -8.76 6.24
N LYS A 70 -0.49 -7.88 6.29
CA LYS A 70 -1.73 -8.15 7.03
C LYS A 70 -2.56 -9.27 6.39
N TYR A 71 -2.66 -9.29 5.06
CA TYR A 71 -3.32 -10.36 4.32
C TYR A 71 -2.71 -11.72 4.64
N LYS A 72 -1.37 -11.81 4.64
CA LYS A 72 -0.65 -13.03 4.99
C LYS A 72 -0.95 -13.46 6.42
N THR A 73 -0.94 -12.53 7.38
CA THR A 73 -1.29 -12.82 8.78
C THR A 73 -2.70 -13.40 8.90
N GLN A 74 -3.71 -12.78 8.26
CA GLN A 74 -5.09 -13.27 8.34
C GLN A 74 -5.27 -14.62 7.62
N THR A 75 -4.63 -14.81 6.47
CA THR A 75 -4.71 -16.07 5.70
C THR A 75 -4.07 -17.23 6.46
N GLN A 76 -2.94 -16.99 7.14
CA GLN A 76 -2.31 -17.97 8.00
C GLN A 76 -3.24 -18.36 9.16
N TRP A 77 -3.79 -17.36 9.87
CA TRP A 77 -4.74 -17.59 10.96
C TRP A 77 -5.98 -18.38 10.51
N LEU A 78 -6.54 -18.05 9.33
CA LEU A 78 -7.65 -18.79 8.74
C LEU A 78 -7.29 -20.26 8.51
N THR A 79 -6.11 -20.51 7.95
CA THR A 79 -5.62 -21.88 7.68
C THR A 79 -5.46 -22.68 8.97
N GLU A 80 -4.85 -22.08 9.99
CA GLU A 80 -4.66 -22.70 11.31
C GLU A 80 -6.02 -22.99 11.98
N THR A 81 -6.97 -22.05 11.92
CA THR A 81 -8.29 -22.21 12.53
C THR A 81 -9.14 -23.25 11.80
N LYS A 82 -9.11 -23.27 10.46
CA LYS A 82 -9.76 -24.33 9.65
C LYS A 82 -9.20 -25.71 10.01
N SER A 83 -7.89 -25.83 10.19
CA SER A 83 -7.25 -27.09 10.63
C SER A 83 -7.73 -27.54 12.02
N LEU A 84 -7.91 -26.61 12.96
CA LEU A 84 -8.45 -26.93 14.29
C LEU A 84 -9.88 -27.46 14.27
N LEU A 85 -10.71 -26.99 13.32
CA LEU A 85 -12.09 -27.44 13.13
C LEU A 85 -12.19 -28.74 12.32
N ALA A 86 -11.25 -29.00 11.41
CA ALA A 86 -11.22 -30.21 10.58
C ALA A 86 -10.91 -31.50 11.37
N SER A 87 -10.44 -31.38 12.62
CA SER A 87 -10.17 -32.53 13.48
C SER A 87 -11.48 -33.25 13.85
N PRO A 88 -11.62 -34.56 13.59
CA PRO A 88 -12.85 -35.30 13.88
C PRO A 88 -13.27 -35.15 15.34
N VAL A 89 -14.55 -34.88 15.56
CA VAL A 89 -15.15 -34.92 16.90
C VAL A 89 -15.16 -36.38 17.36
N GLU A 90 -14.15 -36.78 18.13
CA GLU A 90 -14.17 -38.09 18.79
C GLU A 90 -15.34 -38.16 19.79
N PRO A 91 -16.16 -39.22 19.75
CA PRO A 91 -17.20 -39.45 20.74
C PRO A 91 -16.56 -39.58 22.13
N LYS A 92 -16.78 -38.60 23.00
CA LYS A 92 -16.31 -38.66 24.39
C LYS A 92 -17.35 -39.36 25.27
N ALA A 93 -16.93 -40.38 26.03
CA ALA A 93 -17.81 -41.19 26.87
C ALA A 93 -18.26 -40.43 28.14
N GLU A 94 -17.40 -39.55 28.66
CA GLU A 94 -17.59 -38.92 29.98
C GLU A 94 -18.09 -37.47 29.86
N LEU A 95 -18.96 -37.05 30.79
CA LEU A 95 -19.59 -35.71 30.76
C LEU A 95 -18.56 -34.57 30.82
N TYR A 96 -17.49 -34.70 31.61
CA TYR A 96 -16.47 -33.65 31.72
C TYR A 96 -15.71 -33.47 30.40
N GLN A 97 -15.47 -34.56 29.65
CA GLN A 97 -14.81 -34.51 28.35
C GLN A 97 -15.70 -33.80 27.31
N LYS A 98 -17.01 -34.08 27.31
CA LYS A 98 -17.98 -33.34 26.47
C LYS A 98 -18.03 -31.85 26.82
N LYS A 99 -18.00 -31.50 28.11
CA LYS A 99 -17.95 -30.10 28.57
C LYS A 99 -16.66 -29.40 28.12
N ALA A 100 -15.51 -30.06 28.23
CA ALA A 100 -14.23 -29.52 27.79
C ALA A 100 -14.21 -29.28 26.27
N GLN A 101 -14.77 -30.21 25.49
CA GLN A 101 -14.89 -30.06 24.04
C GLN A 101 -15.80 -28.88 23.66
N LEU A 102 -16.95 -28.73 24.30
CA LEU A 102 -17.82 -27.57 24.10
C LEU A 102 -17.11 -26.25 24.41
N ALA A 103 -16.33 -26.20 25.50
CA ALA A 103 -15.55 -25.01 25.85
C ALA A 103 -14.53 -24.66 24.75
N LYS A 104 -13.83 -25.65 24.21
CA LYS A 104 -12.90 -25.46 23.07
C LYS A 104 -13.60 -24.82 21.86
N TYR A 105 -14.75 -25.35 21.44
CA TYR A 105 -15.49 -24.79 20.29
C TYR A 105 -16.01 -23.38 20.55
N LYS A 106 -16.49 -23.09 21.76
CA LYS A 106 -16.89 -21.73 22.15
C LYS A 106 -15.73 -20.75 22.08
N THR A 107 -14.54 -21.15 22.52
CA THR A 107 -13.34 -20.32 22.40
C THR A 107 -12.99 -20.06 20.94
N ILE A 108 -13.02 -21.09 20.08
CA ILE A 108 -12.77 -20.93 18.64
C ILE A 108 -13.77 -19.94 18.02
N GLN A 109 -15.06 -20.08 18.34
CA GLN A 109 -16.11 -19.17 17.85
C GLN A 109 -15.87 -17.72 18.28
N GLN A 110 -15.47 -17.49 19.54
CA GLN A 110 -15.11 -16.16 20.04
C GLN A 110 -13.87 -15.60 19.32
N THR A 111 -12.86 -16.43 19.08
CA THR A 111 -11.67 -16.02 18.31
C THR A 111 -12.05 -15.61 16.89
N ILE A 112 -12.90 -16.38 16.19
CA ILE A 112 -13.37 -16.03 14.84
C ILE A 112 -14.08 -14.67 14.82
N GLN A 113 -14.93 -14.40 15.82
CA GLN A 113 -15.61 -13.12 15.96
C GLN A 113 -14.63 -11.97 16.21
N SER A 114 -13.62 -12.17 17.07
CA SER A 114 -12.62 -11.12 17.35
C SER A 114 -11.79 -10.72 16.12
N HIS A 115 -11.62 -11.62 15.15
CA HIS A 115 -10.87 -11.38 13.91
C HIS A 115 -11.68 -10.65 12.83
N GLU A 116 -13.00 -10.49 12.98
CA GLU A 116 -13.87 -9.83 11.99
C GLU A 116 -13.34 -8.45 11.60
N SER A 117 -13.00 -7.63 12.61
CA SER A 117 -12.47 -6.28 12.40
C SER A 117 -11.13 -6.27 11.66
N ALA A 118 -10.27 -7.26 11.92
CA ALA A 118 -8.96 -7.37 11.29
C ALA A 118 -9.10 -7.78 9.82
N VAL A 119 -9.97 -8.75 9.51
CA VAL A 119 -10.30 -9.14 8.14
C VAL A 119 -10.90 -7.97 7.37
N LYS A 120 -11.87 -7.26 7.96
CA LYS A 120 -12.47 -6.07 7.36
C LYS A 120 -11.42 -4.99 7.06
N SER A 121 -10.49 -4.76 7.99
CA SER A 121 -9.40 -3.80 7.78
C SER A 121 -8.49 -4.17 6.61
N VAL A 122 -8.22 -5.46 6.38
CA VAL A 122 -7.44 -5.90 5.21
C VAL A 122 -8.20 -5.62 3.91
N ILE A 123 -9.51 -5.89 3.90
CA ILE A 123 -10.37 -5.63 2.74
C ILE A 123 -10.39 -4.14 2.41
N GLU A 124 -10.69 -3.28 3.40
CA GLU A 124 -10.74 -1.82 3.24
C GLU A 124 -9.40 -1.25 2.72
N LYS A 125 -8.28 -1.77 3.20
CA LYS A 125 -6.94 -1.39 2.71
C LYS A 125 -6.69 -1.83 1.28
N GLY A 126 -7.11 -3.05 0.94
CA GLY A 126 -7.00 -3.55 -0.42
C GLY A 126 -7.86 -2.76 -1.40
N ASP A 127 -9.08 -2.39 -1.01
CA ASP A 127 -9.97 -1.55 -1.82
C ASP A 127 -9.37 -0.15 -2.04
N ALA A 128 -8.84 0.48 -0.98
CA ALA A 128 -8.16 1.77 -1.10
C ALA A 128 -6.89 1.70 -1.99
N LEU A 129 -6.18 0.57 -1.96
CA LEU A 129 -5.06 0.34 -2.87
C LEU A 129 -5.54 0.24 -4.32
N LEU A 130 -6.65 -0.43 -4.60
CA LEU A 130 -7.21 -0.57 -5.94
C LEU A 130 -7.63 0.76 -6.57
N GLU A 131 -7.95 1.78 -5.77
CA GLU A 131 -8.21 3.15 -6.25
C GLU A 131 -6.95 3.82 -6.83
N THR A 132 -5.77 3.38 -6.39
CA THR A 132 -4.47 3.99 -6.76
C THR A 132 -3.60 3.08 -7.62
N ILE A 133 -3.70 1.76 -7.46
CA ILE A 133 -2.92 0.72 -8.14
C ILE A 133 -3.89 -0.25 -8.80
N ARG A 134 -3.82 -0.37 -10.12
CA ARG A 134 -4.58 -1.38 -10.85
C ARG A 134 -3.82 -2.70 -10.90
N ASP A 135 -3.69 -3.36 -9.75
CA ASP A 135 -3.13 -4.70 -9.64
C ASP A 135 -4.24 -5.73 -9.42
N PRO A 136 -4.53 -6.61 -10.40
CA PRO A 136 -5.55 -7.65 -10.27
C PRO A 136 -5.33 -8.59 -9.08
N SER A 137 -4.07 -8.84 -8.68
CA SER A 137 -3.75 -9.75 -7.58
C SER A 137 -4.30 -9.27 -6.24
N ILE A 138 -4.43 -7.95 -6.04
CA ILE A 138 -5.03 -7.37 -4.84
C ILE A 138 -6.51 -7.75 -4.77
N SER A 139 -7.24 -7.59 -5.87
CA SER A 139 -8.67 -7.95 -5.93
C SER A 139 -8.92 -9.45 -5.73
N GLU A 140 -8.03 -10.29 -6.25
CA GLU A 140 -8.08 -11.74 -6.05
C GLU A 140 -7.83 -12.11 -4.59
N ASN A 141 -6.80 -11.53 -3.96
CA ASN A 141 -6.49 -11.74 -2.55
C ASN A 141 -7.64 -11.30 -1.63
N ILE A 142 -8.26 -10.15 -1.88
CA ILE A 142 -9.44 -9.67 -1.13
C ILE A 142 -10.60 -10.67 -1.27
N SER A 143 -10.90 -11.08 -2.50
CA SER A 143 -12.01 -11.99 -2.79
C SER A 143 -11.80 -13.34 -2.10
N LYS A 144 -10.58 -13.87 -2.17
CA LYS A 144 -10.19 -15.10 -1.50
C LYS A 144 -10.29 -14.99 0.02
N LEU A 145 -9.74 -13.93 0.63
CA LEU A 145 -9.82 -13.71 2.08
C LEU A 145 -11.27 -13.68 2.56
N LYS A 146 -12.13 -12.97 1.82
CA LYS A 146 -13.55 -12.85 2.14
C LYS A 146 -14.26 -14.20 2.07
N ALA A 147 -14.05 -14.97 1.00
CA ALA A 147 -14.62 -16.30 0.86
C ALA A 147 -14.13 -17.24 1.98
N ASP A 148 -12.81 -17.30 2.21
CA ASP A 148 -12.23 -18.17 3.22
C ASP A 148 -12.73 -17.87 4.64
N TYR A 149 -12.93 -16.59 4.97
CA TYR A 149 -13.48 -16.16 6.26
C TYR A 149 -14.97 -16.47 6.39
N GLN A 150 -15.75 -16.30 5.31
CA GLN A 150 -17.17 -16.66 5.29
C GLN A 150 -17.37 -18.16 5.48
N ASP A 151 -16.58 -18.99 4.79
CA ASP A 151 -16.61 -20.44 4.93
C ASP A 151 -16.28 -20.84 6.37
N LEU A 152 -15.19 -20.31 6.93
CA LEU A 152 -14.80 -20.60 8.33
C LEU A 152 -15.90 -20.20 9.32
N THR A 153 -16.56 -19.06 9.09
CA THR A 153 -17.65 -18.59 9.95
C THR A 153 -18.87 -19.50 9.86
N ASN A 154 -19.14 -20.09 8.69
CA ASN A 154 -20.23 -21.04 8.51
C ASN A 154 -19.91 -22.40 9.15
N ASP A 155 -18.67 -22.88 9.03
CA ASP A 155 -18.21 -24.13 9.65
C ASP A 155 -18.22 -24.08 11.19
N ALA A 156 -18.11 -22.88 11.77
CA ALA A 156 -18.10 -22.65 13.21
C ALA A 156 -19.49 -22.39 13.84
N LYS A 157 -20.57 -22.36 13.05
CA LYS A 157 -21.96 -22.20 13.52
C LYS A 157 -22.60 -23.55 13.83
#